data_AF-A0A8H7GTN8-F1
#
_entry.id   AF-A0A8H7GTN8-F1
#
_cell.length_a   1.000
_cell.length_b   1.000
_cell.length_c   1.000
_cell.angle_alpha   90.00
_cell.angle_beta   90.00
_cell.angle_gamma   90.00
#
_symmetry.space_group_name_H-M   'P 1'
#
loop_
_entity.id
_entity.type
_entity.pdbx_description
1 polymer ?
#
loop_
_entity_poly.entity_id
_entity_poly.type
_entity_poly.pdbx_seq_one_letter_code
_entity_poly.pdbx_strand_id
1 'polypeptide(L)'
;MLELSTALQGKVSDVAAHIGQATAVSSMILGLNFYASTRNQVTLPIELMTKHALSQEAFLRLSQGHLTDGDEVRDTQDRLKNVIFETAIVANDHLLSAREKLYQVRQDISAILDLRPRDNLLSKSSKRWKRGLPDAIFVPFMVAIPTSLYLQRLEKHDFDINNKQLQHKEWRLAWNSFKSFYQRKI
;
A
#
# COMPACT_ATOMS: atom_id res chain seq x y z
N MET A 1 1.75 -29.32 7.16
CA MET A 1 0.52 -29.39 7.99
C MET A 1 -0.42 -28.21 7.75
N LEU A 2 0.06 -26.96 7.80
CA LEU A 2 -0.69 -25.81 7.25
C LEU A 2 -0.51 -25.71 5.74
N GLU A 3 0.69 -26.03 5.23
CA GLU A 3 0.99 -26.00 3.80
C GLU A 3 0.19 -27.03 2.98
N LEU A 4 -0.58 -27.91 3.59
CA LEU A 4 -1.45 -28.86 2.88
C LEU A 4 -2.83 -28.27 2.58
N SER A 5 -3.21 -27.15 3.22
CA SER A 5 -4.48 -26.48 2.96
C SER A 5 -4.36 -25.57 1.75
N THR A 6 -4.89 -26.03 0.61
CA THR A 6 -4.94 -25.24 -0.64
C THR A 6 -5.74 -23.96 -0.47
N ALA A 7 -6.84 -24.00 0.29
CA ALA A 7 -7.65 -22.82 0.61
C ALA A 7 -6.85 -21.77 1.39
N LEU A 8 -6.06 -22.19 2.39
CA LEU A 8 -5.19 -21.28 3.16
C LEU A 8 -4.10 -20.69 2.27
N GLN A 9 -3.46 -21.52 1.43
CA GLN A 9 -2.45 -21.05 0.47
C GLN A 9 -3.03 -19.99 -0.48
N GLY A 10 -4.23 -20.21 -1.01
CA GLY A 10 -4.92 -19.25 -1.87
C GLY A 10 -5.13 -17.91 -1.17
N LYS A 11 -5.66 -17.90 0.07
CA LYS A 11 -5.84 -16.65 0.83
C LYS A 11 -4.52 -15.96 1.18
N VAL A 12 -3.47 -16.71 1.51
CA VAL A 12 -2.12 -16.15 1.73
C VAL A 12 -1.58 -15.49 0.45
N SER A 13 -1.77 -16.14 -0.70
CA SER A 13 -1.39 -15.59 -2.01
C SER A 13 -2.17 -14.32 -2.35
N ASP A 14 -3.47 -14.31 -2.06
CA ASP A 14 -4.32 -13.13 -2.26
C ASP A 14 -3.90 -11.93 -1.41
N VAL A 15 -3.51 -12.15 -0.14
CA VAL A 15 -2.97 -11.09 0.71
C VAL A 15 -1.70 -10.51 0.08
N ALA A 16 -0.78 -11.37 -0.38
CA ALA A 16 0.44 -10.93 -1.05
C ALA A 16 0.14 -10.13 -2.33
N ALA A 17 -0.82 -10.58 -3.14
CA ALA A 17 -1.23 -9.93 -4.38
C ALA A 17 -1.76 -8.52 -4.12
N HIS A 18 -2.67 -8.35 -3.17
CA HIS A 18 -3.20 -7.04 -2.81
C HIS A 18 -2.12 -6.11 -2.23
N ILE A 19 -1.22 -6.61 -1.39
CA ILE A 19 -0.09 -5.80 -0.91
C ILE A 19 0.79 -5.35 -2.08
N GLY A 20 1.12 -6.25 -3.01
CA GLY A 20 1.91 -5.93 -4.21
C GLY A 20 1.23 -4.87 -5.08
N GLN A 21 -0.08 -4.99 -5.31
CA GLN A 21 -0.87 -4.00 -6.08
C GLN A 21 -0.90 -2.64 -5.38
N ALA A 22 -1.17 -2.61 -4.07
CA ALA A 22 -1.13 -1.37 -3.28
C ALA A 22 0.24 -0.69 -3.38
N THR A 23 1.33 -1.45 -3.19
CA THR A 23 2.69 -0.93 -3.28
C THR A 23 3.00 -0.41 -4.69
N ALA A 24 2.58 -1.12 -5.74
CA ALA A 24 2.79 -0.70 -7.12
C ALA A 24 2.07 0.62 -7.43
N VAL A 25 0.77 0.74 -7.08
CA VAL A 25 -0.01 1.96 -7.29
C VAL A 25 0.57 3.13 -6.48
N SER A 26 0.93 2.92 -5.22
CA SER A 26 1.61 3.95 -4.43
C SER A 26 2.97 4.38 -5.02
N SER A 27 3.70 3.45 -5.64
CA SER A 27 4.99 3.74 -6.28
C SER A 27 4.84 4.60 -7.54
N MET A 28 3.70 4.49 -8.25
CA MET A 28 3.37 5.40 -9.35
C MET A 28 3.27 6.85 -8.86
N ILE A 29 2.64 7.09 -7.71
CA ILE A 29 2.54 8.42 -7.10
C ILE A 29 3.92 8.89 -6.62
N LEU A 30 4.65 8.03 -5.91
CA LEU A 30 5.95 8.37 -5.33
C LEU A 30 6.98 8.77 -6.38
N GLY A 31 7.03 8.04 -7.50
CA GLY A 31 7.98 8.30 -8.59
C GLY A 31 7.57 9.46 -9.50
N LEU A 32 6.33 9.94 -9.42
CA LEU A 32 5.72 10.83 -10.41
C LEU A 32 6.57 12.06 -10.73
N ASN A 33 6.96 12.83 -9.72
CA ASN A 33 7.76 14.04 -9.90
C ASN A 33 9.15 13.76 -10.49
N PHE A 34 9.78 12.65 -10.10
CA PHE A 34 11.08 12.26 -10.64
C PHE A 34 10.96 11.89 -12.13
N TYR A 35 10.00 11.05 -12.51
CA TYR A 35 9.83 10.64 -13.91
C TYR A 35 9.37 11.79 -14.81
N ALA A 36 8.50 12.67 -14.31
CA ALA A 36 8.04 13.83 -15.05
C ALA A 36 9.18 14.81 -15.37
N SER A 37 10.01 15.14 -14.37
CA SER A 37 11.10 16.11 -14.50
C SER A 37 12.33 15.55 -15.22
N THR A 38 12.67 14.28 -15.03
CA THR A 38 13.92 13.70 -15.55
C THR A 38 13.76 12.83 -16.78
N ARG A 39 12.56 12.26 -17.02
CA ARG A 39 12.30 11.30 -18.09
C ARG A 39 11.16 11.70 -19.03
N ASN A 40 10.51 12.85 -18.79
CA ASN A 40 9.33 13.29 -19.53
C ASN A 40 8.22 12.21 -19.56
N GLN A 41 8.04 11.51 -18.45
CA GLN A 41 7.10 10.39 -18.32
C GLN A 41 6.08 10.66 -17.21
N VAL A 42 4.81 10.34 -17.47
CA VAL A 42 3.73 10.43 -16.49
C VAL A 42 3.35 9.01 -16.07
N THR A 43 3.42 8.75 -14.76
CA THR A 43 3.17 7.42 -14.17
C THR A 43 1.72 7.22 -13.72
N LEU A 44 0.90 8.27 -13.72
CA LEU A 44 -0.49 8.22 -13.28
C LEU A 44 -1.42 7.61 -14.35
N PRO A 45 -2.55 7.01 -13.95
CA PRO A 45 -3.52 6.46 -14.90
C PRO A 45 -4.14 7.54 -15.79
N ILE A 46 -4.08 7.35 -17.11
CA ILE A 46 -4.60 8.31 -18.10
C ILE A 46 -6.12 8.52 -17.98
N GLU A 47 -6.85 7.49 -17.56
CA GLU A 47 -8.29 7.55 -17.33
C GLU A 47 -8.62 8.56 -16.23
N LEU A 48 -7.92 8.50 -15.09
CA LEU A 48 -8.11 9.44 -13.99
C LEU A 48 -7.69 10.86 -14.37
N MET A 49 -6.60 11.01 -15.12
CA MET A 49 -6.19 12.31 -15.65
C MET A 49 -7.27 12.91 -16.56
N THR A 50 -7.87 12.11 -17.42
CA THR A 50 -8.97 12.53 -18.30
C THR A 50 -10.20 12.91 -17.49
N LYS A 51 -10.58 12.10 -16.49
CA LYS A 51 -11.71 12.35 -15.58
C LYS A 51 -11.60 13.70 -14.87
N HIS A 52 -10.40 14.10 -14.46
CA HIS A 52 -10.14 15.38 -13.78
C HIS A 52 -9.66 16.49 -14.73
N ALA A 53 -9.80 16.29 -16.06
CA ALA A 53 -9.38 17.24 -17.09
C ALA A 53 -7.91 17.72 -16.94
N LEU A 54 -7.02 16.83 -16.49
CA LEU A 54 -5.59 17.09 -16.37
C LEU A 54 -4.86 16.57 -17.61
N SER A 55 -4.33 17.47 -18.43
CA SER A 55 -3.46 17.08 -19.55
C SER A 55 -2.11 16.56 -19.05
N GLN A 56 -1.60 15.49 -19.67
CA GLN A 56 -0.23 15.01 -19.42
C GLN A 56 0.80 16.08 -19.76
N GLU A 57 0.61 16.82 -20.85
CA GLU A 57 1.50 17.92 -21.24
C GLU A 57 1.49 19.05 -20.22
N ALA A 58 0.31 19.47 -19.75
CA ALA A 58 0.19 20.52 -18.75
C ALA A 58 0.90 20.14 -17.45
N PHE A 59 0.73 18.89 -17.00
CA PHE A 59 1.46 18.36 -15.85
C PHE A 59 2.98 18.33 -16.10
N LEU A 60 3.45 17.86 -17.25
CA LEU A 60 4.88 17.83 -17.58
C LEU A 60 5.49 19.25 -17.62
N ARG A 61 4.80 20.21 -18.23
CA ARG A 61 5.21 21.62 -18.24
C ARG A 61 5.28 22.19 -16.81
N LEU A 62 4.29 21.89 -15.97
CA LEU A 62 4.31 22.26 -14.55
C LEU A 62 5.52 21.65 -13.82
N SER A 63 5.74 20.34 -13.94
CA SER A 63 6.85 19.65 -13.28
C SER A 63 8.25 20.09 -13.74
N GLN A 64 8.37 20.59 -14.96
CA GLN A 64 9.62 21.10 -15.54
C GLN A 64 9.82 22.60 -15.30
N GLY A 65 8.84 23.30 -14.71
CA GLY A 65 8.91 24.75 -14.49
C GLY A 65 8.67 25.59 -15.74
N HIS A 66 8.03 25.02 -16.77
CA HIS A 66 7.67 25.70 -18.03
C HIS A 66 6.27 26.35 -17.99
N LEU A 67 5.57 26.26 -16.86
CA LEU A 67 4.30 26.94 -16.60
C LEU A 67 4.57 28.21 -15.80
N THR A 68 4.26 29.39 -16.36
CA THR A 68 4.57 30.70 -15.76
C THR A 68 3.36 31.47 -15.28
N ASP A 69 2.16 31.14 -15.79
CA ASP A 69 0.92 31.77 -15.36
C ASP A 69 0.47 31.20 -14.01
N GLY A 70 0.31 32.06 -13.00
CA GLY A 70 0.00 31.67 -11.63
C GLY A 70 -1.37 31.00 -11.48
N ASP A 71 -2.35 31.42 -12.27
CA ASP A 71 -3.69 30.81 -12.26
C ASP A 71 -3.67 29.43 -12.90
N GLU A 72 -2.99 29.26 -14.03
CA GLU A 72 -2.79 27.97 -14.70
C GLU A 72 -2.02 26.97 -13.81
N VAL A 73 -1.01 27.45 -13.07
CA VAL A 73 -0.24 26.64 -12.11
C VAL A 73 -1.15 26.11 -11.01
N ARG A 74 -1.95 26.99 -10.39
CA ARG A 74 -2.86 26.61 -9.30
C ARG A 74 -3.91 25.61 -9.77
N ASP A 75 -4.57 25.89 -10.89
CA ASP A 75 -5.58 24.98 -11.46
C ASP A 75 -4.99 23.61 -11.81
N THR A 76 -3.80 23.57 -12.41
CA THR A 76 -3.12 22.30 -12.73
C THR A 76 -2.76 21.53 -11.46
N GLN A 77 -2.30 22.21 -10.41
CA GLN A 77 -2.01 21.60 -9.12
C GLN A 77 -3.26 21.02 -8.44
N ASP A 78 -4.37 21.75 -8.46
CA ASP A 78 -5.63 21.29 -7.85
C ASP A 78 -6.20 20.06 -8.60
N ARG A 79 -6.15 20.05 -9.94
CA ARG A 79 -6.51 18.86 -10.73
C ARG A 79 -5.60 17.68 -10.44
N LEU A 80 -4.30 17.93 -10.29
CA LEU A 80 -3.32 16.89 -9.96
C LEU A 80 -3.60 16.26 -8.60
N LYS A 81 -3.93 17.04 -7.57
CA LYS A 81 -4.32 16.51 -6.24
C LYS A 81 -5.52 15.57 -6.35
N ASN A 82 -6.54 15.91 -7.15
CA ASN A 82 -7.70 15.05 -7.36
C ASN A 82 -7.31 13.70 -8.01
N VAL A 83 -6.45 13.71 -9.03
CA VAL A 83 -5.95 12.47 -9.65
C VAL A 83 -5.16 11.63 -8.64
N ILE A 84 -4.30 12.26 -7.84
CA ILE A 84 -3.51 11.56 -6.81
C ILE A 84 -4.42 10.98 -5.73
N PHE A 85 -5.43 11.73 -5.30
CA PHE A 85 -6.45 11.27 -4.36
C PHE A 85 -7.12 10.00 -4.84
N GLU A 86 -7.66 9.99 -6.07
CA GLU A 86 -8.32 8.80 -6.61
C GLU A 86 -7.36 7.63 -6.83
N THR A 87 -6.11 7.91 -7.25
CA THR A 87 -5.07 6.88 -7.36
C THR A 87 -4.74 6.28 -5.98
N ALA A 88 -4.69 7.12 -4.94
CA ALA A 88 -4.42 6.70 -3.56
C ALA A 88 -5.57 5.89 -2.96
N ILE A 89 -6.84 6.18 -3.34
CA ILE A 89 -8.00 5.35 -2.98
C ILE A 89 -7.78 3.92 -3.46
N VAL A 90 -7.43 3.71 -4.73
CA VAL A 90 -7.19 2.36 -5.29
C VAL A 90 -6.11 1.61 -4.51
N ALA A 91 -5.00 2.27 -4.18
CA ALA A 91 -3.95 1.68 -3.36
C ALA A 91 -4.43 1.30 -1.95
N ASN A 92 -5.22 2.18 -1.32
CA ASN A 92 -5.77 1.94 0.01
C ASN A 92 -6.81 0.82 0.03
N ASP A 93 -7.66 0.70 -1.00
CA ASP A 93 -8.64 -0.37 -1.14
C ASP A 93 -7.97 -1.75 -1.22
N HIS A 94 -6.83 -1.84 -1.92
CA HIS A 94 -5.99 -3.03 -1.90
C HIS A 94 -5.43 -3.32 -0.50
N LEU A 95 -4.96 -2.30 0.25
CA LEU A 95 -4.53 -2.52 1.64
C LEU A 95 -5.66 -2.99 2.56
N LEU A 96 -6.86 -2.42 2.41
CA LEU A 96 -8.04 -2.84 3.16
C LEU A 96 -8.42 -4.29 2.84
N SER A 97 -8.39 -4.65 1.56
CA SER A 97 -8.63 -6.02 1.09
C SER A 97 -7.57 -6.99 1.65
N ALA A 98 -6.29 -6.61 1.68
CA ALA A 98 -5.22 -7.40 2.28
C ALA A 98 -5.43 -7.62 3.79
N ARG A 99 -5.86 -6.57 4.51
CA ARG A 99 -6.15 -6.64 5.96
C ARG A 99 -7.30 -7.59 6.26
N GLU A 100 -8.38 -7.51 5.48
CA GLU A 100 -9.54 -8.39 5.61
C GLU A 100 -9.17 -9.84 5.33
N LYS A 101 -8.46 -10.11 4.23
CA LYS A 101 -7.98 -11.48 3.92
C LYS A 101 -6.99 -12.00 4.96
N LEU A 102 -6.14 -11.15 5.54
CA LEU A 102 -5.26 -11.54 6.64
C LEU A 102 -6.04 -11.94 7.90
N TYR A 103 -7.15 -11.27 8.18
CA TYR A 103 -8.06 -11.66 9.26
C TYR A 103 -8.66 -13.06 8.99
N GLN A 104 -9.10 -13.32 7.77
CA GLN A 104 -9.61 -14.64 7.35
C GLN A 104 -8.53 -15.73 7.40
N VAL A 105 -7.29 -15.44 7.01
CA VAL A 105 -6.14 -16.36 7.15
C VAL A 105 -5.96 -16.79 8.61
N ARG A 106 -6.13 -15.88 9.56
CA ARG A 106 -6.03 -16.21 11.00
C ARG A 106 -7.17 -17.14 11.45
N GLN A 107 -8.39 -16.90 10.98
CA GLN A 107 -9.54 -17.75 11.28
C GLN A 107 -9.34 -19.17 10.72
N ASP A 108 -8.90 -19.28 9.46
CA ASP A 108 -8.62 -20.55 8.82
C ASP A 108 -7.53 -21.35 9.56
N ILE A 109 -6.46 -20.68 9.99
CA ILE A 109 -5.41 -21.33 10.79
C ILE A 109 -6.00 -21.88 12.09
N SER A 110 -6.85 -21.11 12.79
CA SER A 110 -7.53 -21.59 13.99
C SER A 110 -8.39 -22.83 13.70
N ALA A 111 -9.20 -22.78 12.65
CA ALA A 111 -10.06 -23.90 12.26
C ALA A 111 -9.25 -25.16 11.91
N ILE A 112 -8.10 -25.02 11.22
CA ILE A 112 -7.22 -26.14 10.90
C ILE A 112 -6.61 -26.76 12.17
N LEU A 113 -6.27 -25.95 13.17
CA LEU A 113 -5.77 -26.43 14.45
C LEU A 113 -6.83 -27.27 15.18
N ASP A 114 -8.08 -26.80 15.18
CA ASP A 114 -9.20 -27.49 15.83
C ASP A 114 -9.55 -28.81 15.13
N LEU A 115 -9.43 -28.88 13.80
CA LEU A 115 -9.67 -30.10 13.01
C LEU A 115 -8.57 -31.16 13.17
N ARG A 116 -7.37 -30.79 13.63
CA ARG A 116 -6.21 -31.69 13.72
C ARG A 116 -5.63 -31.76 15.14
N PRO A 117 -6.41 -32.16 16.16
CA PRO A 117 -5.97 -32.10 17.55
C PRO A 117 -4.88 -33.13 17.89
N ARG A 118 -4.76 -34.22 17.12
CA ARG A 118 -3.74 -35.28 17.33
C ARG A 118 -2.38 -34.94 16.71
N ASP A 119 -2.27 -33.79 16.08
CA ASP A 119 -1.04 -33.32 15.47
C ASP A 119 -0.13 -32.66 16.52
N ASN A 120 0.76 -33.47 17.11
CA ASN A 120 1.66 -33.01 18.16
C ASN A 120 2.66 -31.94 17.70
N LEU A 121 3.07 -31.95 16.43
CA LEU A 121 4.04 -30.97 15.93
C LEU A 121 3.36 -29.63 15.68
N LEU A 122 2.19 -29.65 15.05
CA LEU A 122 1.40 -28.45 14.78
C LEU A 122 0.94 -27.78 16.08
N SER A 123 0.41 -28.55 17.03
CA SER A 123 -0.05 -28.05 18.33
C SER A 123 1.07 -27.50 19.22
N LYS A 124 2.28 -28.08 19.16
CA LYS A 124 3.47 -27.52 19.85
C LYS A 124 3.92 -26.22 19.19
N SER A 125 3.93 -26.18 17.86
CA SER A 125 4.37 -25.00 17.09
C SER A 125 3.41 -23.84 17.25
N SER A 126 2.09 -24.09 17.26
CA SER A 126 1.05 -23.06 17.35
C SER A 126 1.11 -22.25 18.64
N LYS A 127 1.54 -22.87 19.75
CA LYS A 127 1.75 -22.19 21.04
C LYS A 127 2.80 -21.08 20.99
N ARG A 128 3.72 -21.12 20.02
CA ARG A 128 4.76 -20.09 19.84
C ARG A 128 4.31 -18.94 18.96
N TRP A 129 3.20 -19.09 18.24
CA TRP A 129 2.73 -18.09 17.28
C TRP A 129 2.11 -16.89 17.98
N LYS A 130 2.60 -15.69 17.67
CA LYS A 130 1.99 -14.46 18.18
C LYS A 130 0.62 -14.28 17.52
N ARG A 131 -0.41 -14.12 18.36
CA ARG A 131 -1.82 -13.93 17.92
C ARG A 131 -2.29 -15.01 16.93
N GLY A 132 -1.81 -16.25 17.09
CA GLY A 132 -2.22 -17.39 16.26
C GLY A 132 -1.69 -17.38 14.83
N LEU A 133 -0.74 -16.49 14.49
CA LEU A 133 -0.19 -16.38 13.14
C LEU A 133 1.31 -16.71 13.12
N PRO A 134 1.76 -17.66 12.28
CA PRO A 134 3.18 -17.98 12.10
C PRO A 134 3.99 -16.79 11.56
N ASP A 135 5.24 -16.66 12.02
CA ASP A 135 6.15 -15.62 11.51
C ASP A 135 6.42 -15.77 10.00
N ALA A 136 6.53 -17.02 9.51
CA ALA A 136 6.76 -17.30 8.10
C ALA A 136 5.67 -16.76 7.15
N ILE A 137 4.44 -16.59 7.67
CA ILE A 137 3.33 -15.99 6.91
C ILE A 137 3.31 -14.47 7.10
N PHE A 138 3.46 -14.00 8.35
CA PHE A 138 3.26 -12.58 8.65
C PHE A 138 4.42 -11.68 8.22
N VAL A 139 5.67 -12.13 8.38
CA VAL A 139 6.86 -11.29 8.11
C VAL A 139 6.88 -10.79 6.67
N PRO A 140 6.63 -11.61 5.63
CA PRO A 140 6.52 -11.13 4.25
C PRO A 140 5.47 -10.03 4.06
N PHE A 141 4.37 -10.06 4.81
CA PHE A 141 3.29 -9.06 4.68
C PHE A 141 3.64 -7.71 5.31
N MET A 142 4.69 -7.61 6.12
CA MET A 142 5.12 -6.35 6.72
C MET A 142 5.57 -5.31 5.69
N VAL A 143 5.83 -5.70 4.45
CA VAL A 143 6.12 -4.76 3.35
C VAL A 143 4.95 -3.82 3.02
N ALA A 144 3.74 -4.11 3.49
CA ALA A 144 2.58 -3.23 3.39
C ALA A 144 2.67 -1.98 4.30
N ILE A 145 3.45 -2.04 5.38
CA ILE A 145 3.55 -0.98 6.39
C ILE A 145 4.08 0.34 5.80
N PRO A 146 5.22 0.38 5.07
CA PRO A 146 5.68 1.63 4.45
C PRO A 146 4.65 2.20 3.46
N THR A 147 3.97 1.35 2.68
CA THR A 147 2.89 1.78 1.77
C THR A 147 1.75 2.43 2.54
N SER A 148 1.28 1.80 3.63
CA SER A 148 0.23 2.38 4.47
C SER A 148 0.63 3.71 5.10
N LEU A 149 1.89 3.87 5.51
CA LEU A 149 2.37 5.12 6.12
C LEU A 149 2.51 6.23 5.07
N TYR A 150 2.94 5.89 3.87
CA TYR A 150 3.02 6.83 2.77
C TYR A 150 1.63 7.35 2.38
N LEU A 151 0.64 6.48 2.22
CA LEU A 151 -0.74 6.87 1.92
C LEU A 151 -1.35 7.77 3.01
N GLN A 152 -1.13 7.45 4.30
CA GLN A 152 -1.56 8.30 5.42
C GLN A 152 -0.92 9.69 5.38
N ARG A 153 0.31 9.80 4.88
CA ARG A 153 0.99 11.08 4.73
C ARG A 153 0.48 11.86 3.54
N LEU A 154 0.21 11.21 2.41
CA LEU A 154 -0.45 11.85 1.28
C LEU A 154 -1.78 12.46 1.73
N GLU A 155 -2.62 11.69 2.42
CA GLU A 155 -3.90 12.15 2.97
C GLU A 155 -3.72 13.36 3.91
N LYS A 156 -2.79 13.27 4.87
CA LYS A 156 -2.51 14.37 5.81
C LYS A 156 -2.09 15.67 5.11
N HIS A 157 -1.49 15.56 3.92
CA HIS A 157 -1.02 16.70 3.13
C HIS A 157 -1.93 16.99 1.94
N ASP A 158 -3.22 16.63 2.03
CA ASP A 158 -4.23 16.95 1.01
C ASP A 158 -3.82 16.49 -0.40
N PHE A 159 -3.13 15.34 -0.45
CA PHE A 159 -2.63 14.73 -1.68
C PHE A 159 -1.68 15.62 -2.49
N ASP A 160 -1.11 16.65 -1.87
CA ASP A 160 -0.09 17.52 -2.45
C ASP A 160 1.28 16.84 -2.45
N ILE A 161 1.65 16.23 -3.58
CA ILE A 161 2.94 15.58 -3.78
C ILE A 161 4.14 16.54 -3.67
N ASN A 162 3.95 17.85 -3.82
CA ASN A 162 5.02 18.84 -3.76
C ASN A 162 5.29 19.31 -2.33
N ASN A 163 4.50 18.84 -1.36
CA ASN A 163 4.71 19.15 0.03
C ASN A 163 6.08 18.62 0.50
N LYS A 164 6.96 19.52 0.97
CA LYS A 164 8.30 19.18 1.49
C LYS A 164 8.25 18.10 2.57
N GLN A 165 7.16 18.05 3.34
CA GLN A 165 6.97 17.05 4.38
C GLN A 165 6.91 15.64 3.83
N LEU A 166 6.52 15.39 2.57
CA LEU A 166 6.55 14.07 1.94
C LEU A 166 7.96 13.57 1.61
N GLN A 167 8.94 14.47 1.50
CA GLN A 167 10.33 14.11 1.18
C GLN A 167 11.14 13.63 2.39
N HIS A 168 10.69 13.96 3.61
CA HIS A 168 11.39 13.55 4.82
C HIS A 168 11.22 12.05 5.12
N LYS A 169 12.28 11.44 5.67
CA LYS A 169 12.27 10.03 6.09
C LYS A 169 11.17 9.77 7.13
N GLU A 170 10.44 8.66 6.97
CA GLU A 170 9.36 8.26 7.88
C GLU A 170 9.92 7.66 9.18
N TRP A 171 10.01 8.46 10.24
CA TRP A 171 10.52 8.00 11.54
C TRP A 171 9.59 6.97 12.21
N ARG A 172 8.28 7.01 11.93
CA ARG A 172 7.31 6.08 12.54
C ARG A 172 7.46 4.66 11.98
N LEU A 173 8.21 4.46 10.89
CA LEU A 173 8.36 3.17 10.24
C LEU A 173 8.89 2.10 11.19
N ALA A 174 9.95 2.38 11.95
CA ALA A 174 10.54 1.40 12.87
C ALA A 174 9.56 1.02 13.99
N TRP A 175 8.93 2.02 14.61
CA TRP A 175 7.96 1.82 15.68
C TRP A 175 6.70 1.09 15.21
N ASN A 176 6.15 1.49 14.06
CA ASN A 176 4.97 0.84 13.49
C ASN A 176 5.29 -0.59 13.04
N SER A 177 6.45 -0.84 12.43
CA SER A 177 6.90 -2.20 12.10
C SER A 177 7.00 -3.08 13.35
N PHE A 178 7.60 -2.57 14.43
CA PHE A 178 7.65 -3.28 15.71
C PHE A 178 6.23 -3.56 16.23
N LYS A 179 5.39 -2.52 16.37
CA LYS A 179 4.01 -2.67 16.86
C LYS A 179 3.21 -3.67 16.02
N SER A 180 3.29 -3.56 14.70
CA SER A 180 2.63 -4.43 13.72
C SER A 180 3.08 -5.89 13.85
N PHE A 181 4.37 -6.14 14.06
CA PHE A 181 4.91 -7.48 14.29
C PHE A 181 4.27 -8.17 15.50
N TYR A 182 4.14 -7.46 16.62
CA TYR A 182 3.52 -8.02 17.83
C TYR A 182 2.00 -8.10 17.75
N GLN A 183 1.36 -7.15 17.07
CA GLN A 183 -0.10 -7.11 16.92
C GLN A 183 -0.62 -8.01 15.79
N ARG A 184 0.25 -8.48 14.89
CA ARG A 184 -0.10 -9.17 13.64
C ARG A 184 -1.08 -8.36 12.80
N LYS A 185 -0.76 -7.09 12.58
CA LYS A 185 -1.56 -6.15 11.79
C LYS A 185 -0.67 -5.41 10.80
N ILE A 186 -1.15 -5.25 9.58
CA ILE A 186 -0.54 -4.44 8.51
C ILE A 186 -1.46 -3.27 8.19
#